data_AF-A0A961X6Z3-F1
#
_entry.id   AF-A0A961X6Z3-F1
#
_cell.length_a   1.000
_cell.length_b   1.000
_cell.length_c   1.000
_cell.angle_alpha   90.00
_cell.angle_beta   90.00
_cell.angle_gamma   90.00
#
_symmetry.space_group_name_H-M   'P 1'
#
loop_
_entity.id
_entity.type
_entity.pdbx_description
1 polymer ?
#
loop_
_entity_poly.entity_id
_entity_poly.type
_entity_poly.pdbx_seq_one_letter_code
_entity_poly.pdbx_strand_id
1 'polypeptide(L)'
;MKTLSMKALSRLTAIALAGSLASAELPANAETPAKQLFGRMTLPSNSNAASHGFYSKGCLAGAVAIPVDGPDWQVMRLSRNRRWGHPELVSILEQLSVKAKRDGWNGLLVGDMSQPRGGPMLTGHASHQIGLDADIWLTPMPNKRMTYQERENTSAISVLSGNGKGPYVDDRRWTKAHEALLRDAASFGEVERILVHPGIKKKLCDTVKGDRAWLNKIRPYWGHHYHFHIRIGCQPGSPGCRSQKGTGSDIGCGDALNWWFNVGLKPPKPSKKPSKPAKPKPQLTLSGMPDACAAVLKAPAKSADAAEFKSSLLQGFAAPAMDMPARVDPLAVLSSKPIEAASSSSALSVAGSVLSAMSADRLP
;
A
#
# COMPACT_ATOMS: atom_id res chain seq x y z
N MET A 1 -69.03 -58.44 1.71
CA MET A 1 -69.36 -59.01 0.38
C MET A 1 -69.83 -57.89 -0.53
N LYS A 2 -69.50 -57.99 -1.82
CA LYS A 2 -69.51 -56.98 -2.90
C LYS A 2 -70.84 -56.24 -3.11
N THR A 3 -70.77 -54.96 -3.52
CA THR A 3 -71.37 -54.35 -4.76
C THR A 3 -71.10 -52.81 -4.74
N LEU A 4 -70.27 -52.23 -5.62
CA LEU A 4 -70.45 -51.78 -7.02
C LEU A 4 -71.26 -50.48 -7.25
N SER A 5 -70.70 -49.64 -8.14
CA SER A 5 -71.29 -48.48 -8.86
C SER A 5 -71.37 -47.16 -8.06
N MET A 6 -71.12 -45.96 -8.59
CA MET A 6 -71.17 -45.47 -9.97
C MET A 6 -70.41 -44.13 -10.09
N LYS A 7 -70.03 -43.80 -11.33
CA LYS A 7 -69.21 -42.67 -11.79
C LYS A 7 -69.74 -41.27 -11.40
N ALA A 8 -68.83 -40.33 -11.18
CA ALA A 8 -68.97 -38.96 -11.71
C ALA A 8 -67.59 -38.31 -11.88
N LEU A 9 -67.21 -38.10 -13.14
CA LEU A 9 -66.07 -37.30 -13.58
C LEU A 9 -66.25 -35.84 -13.18
N SER A 10 -65.24 -35.22 -12.57
CA SER A 10 -65.06 -33.77 -12.66
C SER A 10 -63.63 -33.46 -13.08
N ARG A 11 -63.52 -32.66 -14.13
CA ARG A 11 -62.30 -32.31 -14.86
C ARG A 11 -61.46 -31.34 -14.03
N LEU A 12 -60.20 -31.67 -13.79
CA LEU A 12 -59.18 -30.70 -13.36
C LEU A 12 -58.09 -30.66 -14.42
N THR A 13 -58.15 -29.62 -15.25
CA THR A 13 -57.10 -29.19 -16.17
C THR A 13 -55.86 -28.79 -15.38
N ALA A 14 -54.81 -29.60 -15.44
CA ALA A 14 -53.48 -29.23 -14.96
C ALA A 14 -52.76 -28.45 -16.08
N ILE A 15 -52.62 -27.14 -15.90
CA ILE A 15 -51.74 -26.30 -16.73
C ILE A 15 -50.31 -26.60 -16.30
N ALA A 16 -49.59 -27.38 -17.09
CA ALA A 16 -48.15 -27.58 -16.91
C ALA A 16 -47.41 -26.32 -17.36
N LEU A 17 -47.12 -25.43 -16.41
CA LEU A 17 -46.26 -24.28 -16.63
C LEU A 17 -44.80 -24.78 -16.63
N ALA A 18 -44.29 -25.16 -17.80
CA ALA A 18 -42.88 -25.45 -18.00
C ALA A 18 -42.10 -24.13 -17.88
N GLY A 19 -41.60 -23.85 -16.68
CA GLY A 19 -40.69 -22.73 -16.44
C GLY A 19 -39.36 -22.98 -17.13
N SER A 20 -39.14 -22.29 -18.26
CA SER A 20 -37.80 -22.16 -18.83
C SER A 20 -36.95 -21.29 -17.91
N LEU A 21 -36.22 -21.94 -17.00
CA LEU A 21 -35.11 -21.33 -16.28
C LEU A 21 -34.03 -21.00 -17.33
N ALA A 22 -34.01 -19.76 -17.79
CA ALA A 22 -32.85 -19.20 -18.47
C ALA A 22 -31.72 -19.12 -17.45
N SER A 23 -30.89 -20.16 -17.38
CA SER A 23 -29.62 -20.11 -16.67
C SER A 23 -28.80 -18.99 -17.29
N ALA A 24 -28.58 -17.91 -16.54
CA ALA A 24 -27.56 -16.93 -16.88
C ALA A 24 -26.21 -17.66 -16.83
N GLU A 25 -25.66 -17.98 -18.01
CA GLU A 25 -24.31 -18.52 -18.13
C GLU A 25 -23.33 -17.47 -17.60
N LEU A 26 -22.78 -17.71 -16.41
CA LEU A 26 -21.62 -16.98 -15.93
C LEU A 26 -20.46 -17.25 -16.90
N PRO A 27 -19.72 -16.23 -17.37
CA PRO A 27 -18.64 -16.43 -18.31
C PRO A 27 -17.58 -17.37 -17.70
N ALA A 28 -17.43 -18.54 -18.30
CA ALA A 28 -16.68 -19.68 -17.78
C ALA A 28 -15.14 -19.54 -17.81
N ASN A 29 -14.55 -18.33 -17.82
CA ASN A 29 -13.09 -18.18 -17.92
C ASN A 29 -12.50 -16.84 -17.45
N ALA A 30 -13.01 -16.25 -16.37
CA ALA A 30 -12.31 -15.13 -15.73
C ALA A 30 -11.18 -15.67 -14.82
N GLU A 31 -9.92 -15.62 -15.29
CA GLU A 31 -8.75 -15.94 -14.45
C GLU A 31 -8.76 -15.12 -13.15
N THR A 32 -8.38 -15.74 -12.03
CA THR A 32 -8.29 -15.06 -10.73
C THR A 32 -7.31 -13.87 -10.83
N PRO A 33 -7.73 -12.65 -10.43
CA PRO A 33 -6.85 -11.49 -10.40
C PRO A 33 -5.60 -11.72 -9.54
N ALA A 34 -4.44 -11.29 -10.03
CA ALA A 34 -3.16 -11.47 -9.34
C ALA A 34 -3.18 -10.90 -7.91
N LYS A 35 -3.86 -9.76 -7.69
CA LYS A 35 -4.01 -9.17 -6.34
C LYS A 35 -4.69 -10.09 -5.33
N GLN A 36 -5.62 -10.94 -5.78
CA GLN A 36 -6.29 -11.91 -4.92
C GLN A 36 -5.40 -13.12 -4.59
N LEU A 37 -4.47 -13.47 -5.49
CA LEU A 37 -3.48 -14.53 -5.26
C LEU A 37 -2.41 -14.06 -4.28
N PHE A 38 -1.76 -12.92 -4.58
CA PHE A 38 -0.69 -12.36 -3.74
C PHE A 38 -1.20 -11.88 -2.38
N GLY A 39 -2.37 -11.24 -2.34
CA GLY A 39 -2.95 -10.73 -1.10
C GLY A 39 -3.41 -11.80 -0.12
N ARG A 40 -3.42 -13.08 -0.52
CA ARG A 40 -3.73 -14.21 0.37
C ARG A 40 -2.50 -14.88 0.96
N MET A 41 -1.30 -14.51 0.51
CA MET A 41 -0.06 -15.08 1.02
C MET A 41 0.27 -14.45 2.37
N THR A 42 0.35 -15.26 3.42
CA THR A 42 0.67 -14.80 4.78
C THR A 42 2.16 -14.92 5.11
N LEU A 43 2.90 -15.72 4.35
CA LEU A 43 4.33 -16.00 4.55
C LEU A 43 5.15 -15.86 3.25
N PRO A 44 6.42 -15.46 3.34
CA PRO A 44 7.29 -15.33 2.20
C PRO A 44 7.65 -16.69 1.60
N SER A 45 8.15 -16.69 0.37
CA SER A 45 8.68 -17.91 -0.25
C SER A 45 10.01 -18.31 0.40
N ASN A 46 10.23 -19.61 0.54
CA ASN A 46 11.48 -20.18 1.03
C ASN A 46 12.50 -20.25 -0.12
N SER A 47 13.10 -19.10 -0.40
CA SER A 47 14.04 -18.86 -1.49
C SER A 47 15.01 -17.75 -1.09
N ASN A 48 16.05 -17.55 -1.90
CA ASN A 48 16.87 -16.34 -1.81
C ASN A 48 16.03 -15.10 -2.16
N ALA A 49 16.42 -13.96 -1.59
CA ALA A 49 15.76 -12.69 -1.87
C ALA A 49 15.99 -12.28 -3.33
N ALA A 50 14.91 -12.01 -4.07
CA ALA A 50 14.98 -11.52 -5.43
C ALA A 50 13.73 -10.73 -5.81
N SER A 51 13.94 -9.53 -6.35
CA SER A 51 12.91 -8.68 -6.93
C SER A 51 12.70 -9.05 -8.40
N HIS A 52 11.45 -9.28 -8.81
CA HIS A 52 11.12 -9.63 -10.20
C HIS A 52 10.12 -8.65 -10.80
N GLY A 53 10.41 -8.15 -11.99
CA GLY A 53 9.57 -7.22 -12.73
C GLY A 53 9.81 -5.76 -12.37
N PHE A 54 8.74 -4.98 -12.35
CA PHE A 54 8.76 -3.54 -12.09
C PHE A 54 8.00 -3.22 -10.80
N TYR A 55 8.28 -2.07 -10.18
CA TYR A 55 7.72 -1.64 -8.89
C TYR A 55 6.20 -1.79 -8.76
N SER A 56 5.46 -1.61 -9.86
CA SER A 56 3.99 -1.73 -9.95
C SER A 56 3.51 -2.91 -10.82
N LYS A 57 4.40 -3.83 -11.16
CA LYS A 57 4.10 -5.03 -11.95
C LYS A 57 5.19 -6.08 -11.72
N GLY A 58 5.13 -6.74 -10.58
CA GLY A 58 6.18 -7.66 -10.17
C GLY A 58 5.84 -8.46 -8.91
N CYS A 59 6.82 -9.20 -8.41
CA CYS A 59 6.72 -9.98 -7.17
C CYS A 59 8.07 -10.02 -6.46
N LEU A 60 8.07 -10.55 -5.24
CA LEU A 60 9.25 -10.66 -4.39
C LEU A 60 9.41 -12.10 -3.91
N ALA A 61 10.54 -12.71 -4.24
CA ALA A 61 10.97 -13.98 -3.68
C ALA A 61 11.77 -13.72 -2.39
N GLY A 62 11.68 -14.62 -1.41
CA GLY A 62 12.59 -14.65 -0.27
C GLY A 62 12.55 -13.39 0.60
N ALA A 63 11.39 -12.73 0.67
CA ALA A 63 11.22 -11.50 1.43
C ALA A 63 11.60 -11.71 2.90
N VAL A 64 12.18 -10.67 3.48
CA VAL A 64 12.42 -10.59 4.93
C VAL A 64 11.50 -9.55 5.55
N ALA A 65 11.09 -9.78 6.78
CA ALA A 65 10.30 -8.82 7.53
C ALA A 65 11.22 -7.91 8.36
N ILE A 66 11.01 -6.60 8.32
CA ILE A 66 11.58 -5.72 9.34
C ILE A 66 10.95 -6.06 10.69
N PRO A 67 11.74 -6.20 11.78
CA PRO A 67 11.19 -6.43 13.13
C PRO A 67 10.11 -5.39 13.46
N VAL A 68 9.03 -5.83 14.11
CA VAL A 68 7.88 -4.94 14.41
C VAL A 68 8.28 -3.76 15.30
N ASP A 69 9.33 -3.94 16.09
CA ASP A 69 9.96 -2.95 16.94
C ASP A 69 11.47 -2.96 16.75
N GLY A 70 12.07 -1.77 16.83
CA GLY A 70 13.48 -1.61 17.10
C GLY A 70 13.74 -0.44 18.04
N PRO A 71 15.01 -0.09 18.30
CA PRO A 71 15.35 1.03 19.18
C PRO A 71 14.75 2.36 18.71
N ASP A 72 14.80 2.58 17.39
CA ASP A 72 14.43 3.85 16.76
C ASP A 72 13.31 3.68 15.73
N TRP A 73 12.53 2.60 15.75
CA TRP A 73 11.37 2.46 14.86
C TRP A 73 10.23 1.63 15.45
N GLN A 74 9.04 1.83 14.87
CA GLN A 74 7.86 1.00 15.08
C GLN A 74 7.14 0.78 13.74
N VAL A 75 6.75 -0.45 13.46
CA VAL A 75 5.91 -0.78 12.30
C VAL A 75 4.43 -0.50 12.64
N MET A 76 3.72 0.13 11.71
CA MET A 76 2.32 0.53 11.81
C MET A 76 1.42 -0.40 10.99
N ARG A 77 0.11 -0.45 11.33
CA ARG A 77 -0.90 -1.24 10.58
C ARG A 77 -0.45 -2.70 10.36
N LEU A 78 -0.02 -3.34 11.45
CA LEU A 78 0.52 -4.70 11.48
C LEU A 78 -0.47 -5.72 10.90
N SER A 79 -1.78 -5.51 11.11
CA SER A 79 -2.84 -6.35 10.54
C SER A 79 -2.79 -6.47 9.02
N ARG A 80 -2.21 -5.48 8.31
CA ARG A 80 -2.09 -5.48 6.86
C ARG A 80 -1.07 -6.49 6.33
N ASN A 81 -0.18 -6.99 7.19
CA ASN A 81 0.91 -7.89 6.83
C ASN A 81 1.82 -7.35 5.71
N ARG A 82 2.19 -6.07 5.79
CA ARG A 82 2.97 -5.34 4.77
C ARG A 82 4.35 -4.89 5.26
N ARG A 83 4.97 -5.61 6.17
CA ARG A 83 6.32 -5.28 6.71
C ARG A 83 7.47 -6.00 5.98
N TRP A 84 7.22 -6.46 4.76
CA TRP A 84 8.14 -7.34 4.03
C TRP A 84 8.89 -6.58 2.94
N GLY A 85 10.15 -6.92 2.73
CA GLY A 85 10.98 -6.27 1.73
C GLY A 85 12.18 -7.10 1.31
N HIS A 86 12.94 -6.56 0.36
CA HIS A 86 14.29 -7.01 0.08
C HIS A 86 15.19 -6.69 1.29
N PRO A 87 16.16 -7.56 1.66
CA PRO A 87 17.05 -7.32 2.80
C PRO A 87 17.71 -5.93 2.80
N GLU A 88 18.16 -5.45 1.63
CA GLU A 88 18.74 -4.12 1.49
C GLU A 88 17.78 -2.99 1.91
N LEU A 89 16.49 -3.07 1.52
CA LEU A 89 15.50 -2.08 1.94
C LEU A 89 15.36 -2.06 3.45
N VAL A 90 15.28 -3.24 4.09
CA VAL A 90 15.18 -3.34 5.55
C VAL A 90 16.41 -2.72 6.23
N SER A 91 17.62 -3.02 5.74
CA SER A 91 18.85 -2.43 6.27
C SER A 91 18.86 -0.90 6.17
N ILE A 92 18.44 -0.34 5.03
CA ILE A 92 18.36 1.11 4.84
C ILE A 92 17.35 1.75 5.81
N LEU A 93 16.20 1.11 6.05
CA LEU A 93 15.20 1.62 6.99
C LEU A 93 15.74 1.62 8.43
N GLU A 94 16.46 0.57 8.83
CA GLU A 94 17.11 0.49 10.14
C GLU A 94 18.18 1.58 10.31
N GLN A 95 19.05 1.75 9.33
CA GLN A 95 20.08 2.80 9.34
C GLN A 95 19.47 4.21 9.30
N LEU A 96 18.43 4.42 8.50
CA LEU A 96 17.69 5.68 8.45
C LEU A 96 17.08 6.00 9.82
N SER A 97 16.62 5.00 10.56
CA SER A 97 16.01 5.23 11.87
C SER A 97 16.99 5.81 12.89
N VAL A 98 18.21 5.26 12.96
CA VAL A 98 19.31 5.77 13.77
C VAL A 98 19.74 7.17 13.31
N LYS A 99 19.87 7.36 11.99
CA LYS A 99 20.28 8.65 11.41
C LYS A 99 19.28 9.76 11.75
N ALA A 100 17.98 9.46 11.58
CA ALA A 100 16.88 10.34 11.91
C ALA A 100 16.87 10.68 13.42
N LYS A 101 17.06 9.68 14.30
CA LYS A 101 17.16 9.88 15.75
C LYS A 101 18.26 10.85 16.15
N ARG A 102 19.45 10.68 15.59
CA ARG A 102 20.59 11.59 15.81
C ARG A 102 20.28 13.01 15.35
N ASP A 103 19.52 13.16 14.28
CA ASP A 103 19.14 14.44 13.69
C ASP A 103 17.84 15.03 14.28
N GLY A 104 17.43 14.55 15.47
CA GLY A 104 16.33 15.11 16.26
C GLY A 104 14.94 14.59 15.90
N TRP A 105 14.84 13.54 15.08
CA TRP A 105 13.59 12.87 14.76
C TRP A 105 13.40 11.65 15.65
N ASN A 106 12.38 11.61 16.51
CA ASN A 106 12.25 10.57 17.53
C ASN A 106 11.82 9.20 16.96
N GLY A 107 12.63 8.58 16.12
CA GLY A 107 12.39 7.29 15.47
C GLY A 107 11.36 7.29 14.35
N LEU A 108 11.38 6.24 13.54
CA LEU A 108 10.50 6.06 12.38
C LEU A 108 9.20 5.36 12.76
N LEU A 109 8.10 5.82 12.19
CA LEU A 109 6.89 5.03 12.05
C LEU A 109 6.86 4.45 10.62
N VAL A 110 7.14 3.15 10.51
CA VAL A 110 7.20 2.44 9.24
C VAL A 110 5.80 1.99 8.83
N GLY A 111 5.32 2.47 7.69
CA GLY A 111 4.04 2.13 7.10
C GLY A 111 4.10 0.90 6.19
N ASP A 112 3.37 0.95 5.08
CA ASP A 112 3.31 -0.17 4.13
C ASP A 112 4.67 -0.32 3.41
N MET A 113 5.24 -1.51 3.48
CA MET A 113 6.28 -2.03 2.58
C MET A 113 5.61 -2.98 1.58
N SER A 114 6.19 -4.13 1.26
CA SER A 114 5.56 -5.16 0.42
C SER A 114 4.79 -6.20 1.24
N GLN A 115 3.91 -6.94 0.56
CA GLN A 115 3.32 -8.20 1.06
C GLN A 115 4.41 -9.29 1.12
N PRO A 116 4.20 -10.44 1.79
CA PRO A 116 5.24 -11.46 1.98
C PRO A 116 5.86 -12.01 0.68
N ARG A 117 5.09 -11.98 -0.42
CA ARG A 117 5.56 -12.40 -1.75
C ARG A 117 5.50 -11.26 -2.77
N GLY A 118 5.41 -10.03 -2.30
CA GLY A 118 5.22 -8.85 -3.13
C GLY A 118 3.87 -8.88 -3.85
N GLY A 119 3.86 -8.55 -5.14
CA GLY A 119 2.68 -8.62 -5.98
C GLY A 119 1.68 -7.47 -5.79
N PRO A 120 0.69 -7.37 -6.70
CA PRO A 120 -0.39 -6.39 -6.56
C PRO A 120 -1.15 -6.57 -5.25
N MET A 121 -1.49 -5.45 -4.61
CA MET A 121 -2.17 -5.43 -3.32
C MET A 121 -3.69 -5.43 -3.48
N LEU A 122 -4.41 -5.97 -2.48
CA LEU A 122 -5.88 -5.91 -2.44
C LEU A 122 -6.41 -4.47 -2.40
N THR A 123 -5.70 -3.58 -1.71
CA THR A 123 -6.04 -2.16 -1.51
C THR A 123 -4.78 -1.31 -1.41
N GLY A 124 -4.91 0.00 -1.65
CA GLY A 124 -3.85 0.97 -1.45
C GLY A 124 -2.95 1.15 -2.67
N HIS A 125 -1.67 0.83 -2.52
CA HIS A 125 -0.60 1.27 -3.42
C HIS A 125 -0.63 0.53 -4.77
N ALA A 126 -0.29 1.26 -5.84
CA ALA A 126 -0.03 0.66 -7.14
C ALA A 126 1.36 0.00 -7.21
N SER A 127 2.35 0.52 -6.47
CA SER A 127 3.71 -0.01 -6.34
C SER A 127 3.85 -0.97 -5.14
N HIS A 128 5.03 -1.07 -4.50
CA HIS A 128 5.29 -1.98 -3.37
C HIS A 128 5.16 -3.47 -3.73
N GLN A 129 5.33 -3.81 -5.00
CA GLN A 129 5.15 -5.19 -5.46
C GLN A 129 6.44 -6.02 -5.41
N ILE A 130 7.61 -5.37 -5.30
CA ILE A 130 8.91 -6.05 -5.51
C ILE A 130 9.89 -5.90 -4.34
N GLY A 131 9.45 -5.45 -3.16
CA GLY A 131 10.30 -5.37 -1.97
C GLY A 131 11.27 -4.19 -1.92
N LEU A 132 11.10 -3.18 -2.78
CA LEU A 132 12.02 -2.05 -2.92
C LEU A 132 11.36 -0.69 -2.63
N ASP A 133 10.17 -0.72 -2.04
CA ASP A 133 9.38 0.45 -1.67
C ASP A 133 8.94 0.35 -0.19
N ALA A 134 8.97 1.48 0.52
CA ALA A 134 8.38 1.60 1.85
C ALA A 134 7.78 3.00 2.06
N ASP A 135 6.71 3.06 2.85
CA ASP A 135 6.18 4.33 3.35
C ASP A 135 6.70 4.62 4.75
N ILE A 136 7.14 5.84 4.99
CA ILE A 136 7.58 6.31 6.30
C ILE A 136 6.75 7.53 6.66
N TRP A 137 6.09 7.49 7.82
CA TRP A 137 5.21 8.58 8.22
C TRP A 137 6.00 9.85 8.49
N LEU A 138 5.44 10.99 8.10
CA LEU A 138 5.95 12.33 8.45
C LEU A 138 5.49 12.73 9.86
N THR A 139 5.36 11.75 10.75
CA THR A 139 5.05 11.91 12.17
C THR A 139 6.11 11.11 12.92
N PRO A 140 6.89 11.74 13.82
CA PRO A 140 7.91 11.03 14.58
C PRO A 140 7.26 9.99 15.48
N MET A 141 7.98 8.90 15.76
CA MET A 141 7.52 7.92 16.73
C MET A 141 7.33 8.61 18.10
N PRO A 142 6.29 8.26 18.88
CA PRO A 142 6.07 8.86 20.20
C PRO A 142 7.13 8.40 21.20
N ASN A 143 7.23 9.08 22.36
CA ASN A 143 8.08 8.67 23.49
C ASN A 143 7.53 7.46 24.25
N LYS A 144 6.93 6.50 23.55
CA LYS A 144 6.45 5.23 24.08
C LYS A 144 6.37 4.20 22.97
N ARG A 145 6.45 2.91 23.34
CA ARG A 145 6.09 1.81 22.43
C ARG A 145 4.59 1.69 22.35
N MET A 146 4.05 1.80 21.14
CA MET A 146 2.60 1.65 20.92
C MET A 146 2.20 0.18 20.97
N THR A 147 1.06 -0.10 21.60
CA THR A 147 0.42 -1.43 21.56
C THR A 147 -0.01 -1.80 20.14
N TYR A 148 -0.38 -3.07 19.94
CA TYR A 148 -0.97 -3.52 18.68
C TYR A 148 -2.17 -2.66 18.28
N GLN A 149 -3.15 -2.49 19.17
CA GLN A 149 -4.35 -1.69 18.87
C GLN A 149 -4.02 -0.22 18.61
N GLU A 150 -3.04 0.37 19.29
CA GLU A 150 -2.61 1.74 19.02
C GLU A 150 -2.02 1.87 17.61
N ARG A 151 -1.25 0.88 17.13
CA ARG A 151 -0.71 0.85 15.76
C ARG A 151 -1.77 0.67 14.68
N GLU A 152 -2.87 -0.01 15.01
CA GLU A 152 -4.02 -0.15 14.11
C GLU A 152 -4.89 1.11 14.05
N ASN A 153 -4.93 1.90 15.13
CA ASN A 153 -5.89 3.01 15.28
C ASN A 153 -5.28 4.40 15.12
N THR A 154 -3.99 4.58 15.40
CA THR A 154 -3.32 5.88 15.25
C THR A 154 -3.40 6.34 13.81
N SER A 155 -3.76 7.59 13.57
CA SER A 155 -3.78 8.17 12.22
C SER A 155 -2.52 8.99 11.96
N ALA A 156 -2.01 8.93 10.74
CA ALA A 156 -0.94 9.79 10.28
C ALA A 156 -1.46 11.23 10.12
N ILE A 157 -0.60 12.20 10.42
CA ILE A 157 -0.95 13.62 10.42
C ILE A 157 -0.39 14.26 9.15
N SER A 158 -1.26 14.95 8.38
CA SER A 158 -0.81 15.71 7.22
C SER A 158 0.03 16.92 7.63
N VAL A 159 1.16 17.13 6.95
CA VAL A 159 2.00 18.32 7.10
C VAL A 159 1.52 19.51 6.28
N LEU A 160 0.43 19.36 5.51
CA LEU A 160 -0.14 20.45 4.72
C LEU A 160 -1.19 21.24 5.50
N SER A 161 -1.38 22.50 5.08
CA SER A 161 -2.41 23.37 5.62
C SER A 161 -3.84 22.84 5.37
N GLY A 162 -4.78 23.28 6.21
CA GLY A 162 -6.18 22.83 6.12
C GLY A 162 -6.36 21.33 6.33
N ASN A 163 -5.46 20.67 7.07
CA ASN A 163 -5.45 19.22 7.28
C ASN A 163 -5.43 18.43 5.96
N GLY A 164 -4.45 18.71 5.10
CA GLY A 164 -4.31 18.00 3.81
C GLY A 164 -5.10 18.60 2.64
N LYS A 165 -5.95 19.61 2.89
CA LYS A 165 -6.74 20.27 1.84
C LYS A 165 -5.98 21.37 1.10
N GLY A 166 -5.01 22.00 1.75
CA GLY A 166 -4.19 23.05 1.16
C GLY A 166 -3.04 22.48 0.32
N PRO A 167 -2.55 23.20 -0.71
CA PRO A 167 -1.47 22.72 -1.56
C PRO A 167 -0.06 22.91 -0.95
N TYR A 168 0.05 23.65 0.16
CA TYR A 168 1.32 24.03 0.79
C TYR A 168 1.45 23.45 2.20
N VAL A 169 2.70 23.31 2.65
CA VAL A 169 3.06 22.90 4.00
C VAL A 169 2.53 23.91 5.04
N ASP A 170 2.02 23.40 6.16
CA ASP A 170 1.71 24.19 7.35
C ASP A 170 2.97 24.34 8.21
N ASP A 171 3.51 25.55 8.30
CA ASP A 171 4.75 25.83 9.03
C ASP A 171 4.65 25.59 10.54
N ARG A 172 3.44 25.46 11.09
CA ARG A 172 3.24 25.05 12.49
C ARG A 172 3.50 23.56 12.72
N ARG A 173 3.48 22.75 11.65
CA ARG A 173 3.72 21.30 11.68
C ARG A 173 5.10 20.92 11.13
N TRP A 174 5.67 21.76 10.28
CA TRP A 174 6.95 21.50 9.65
C TRP A 174 8.12 21.98 10.51
N THR A 175 9.09 21.09 10.71
CA THR A 175 10.31 21.38 11.48
C THR A 175 11.55 21.07 10.66
N LYS A 176 12.71 21.56 11.10
CA LYS A 176 13.99 21.21 10.48
C LYS A 176 14.31 19.71 10.53
N ALA A 177 13.75 18.98 11.49
CA ALA A 177 13.88 17.52 11.55
C ALA A 177 13.17 16.81 10.38
N HIS A 178 12.10 17.38 9.80
CA HIS A 178 11.47 16.84 8.58
C HIS A 178 12.40 16.98 7.36
N GLU A 179 13.05 18.14 7.23
CA GLU A 179 14.06 18.39 6.19
C GLU A 179 15.25 17.44 6.34
N ALA A 180 15.76 17.28 7.57
CA ALA A 180 16.84 16.36 7.88
C ALA A 180 16.47 14.90 7.55
N LEU A 181 15.29 14.43 7.96
CA LEU A 181 14.80 13.08 7.65
C LEU A 181 14.80 12.78 6.15
N LEU A 182 14.28 13.71 5.33
CA LEU A 182 14.21 13.51 3.87
C LEU A 182 15.58 13.59 3.21
N ARG A 183 16.48 14.46 3.70
CA ARG A 183 17.87 14.54 3.25
C ARG A 183 18.63 13.25 3.60
N ASP A 184 18.45 12.77 4.81
CA ASP A 184 19.08 11.56 5.33
C ASP A 184 18.62 10.34 4.53
N ALA A 185 17.32 10.21 4.25
CA ALA A 185 16.81 9.18 3.35
C ALA A 185 17.38 9.31 1.93
N ALA A 186 17.57 10.51 1.41
CA ALA A 186 18.14 10.72 0.07
C ALA A 186 19.65 10.41 -0.02
N SER A 187 20.33 10.38 1.14
CA SER A 187 21.79 10.20 1.21
C SER A 187 22.27 8.78 0.92
N PHE A 188 21.39 7.77 1.06
CA PHE A 188 21.70 6.39 0.70
C PHE A 188 21.88 6.25 -0.82
N GLY A 189 22.92 5.54 -1.25
CA GLY A 189 23.27 5.39 -2.68
C GLY A 189 22.22 4.60 -3.46
N GLU A 190 21.60 3.65 -2.79
CA GLU A 190 20.57 2.74 -3.30
C GLU A 190 19.24 3.44 -3.51
N VAL A 191 18.98 4.54 -2.80
CA VAL A 191 17.72 5.29 -2.91
C VAL A 191 17.71 6.06 -4.22
N GLU A 192 16.77 5.70 -5.10
CA GLU A 192 16.59 6.37 -6.39
C GLU A 192 15.58 7.50 -6.31
N ARG A 193 14.53 7.36 -5.48
CA ARG A 193 13.44 8.33 -5.35
C ARG A 193 12.87 8.35 -3.96
N ILE A 194 12.43 9.54 -3.57
CA ILE A 194 11.57 9.77 -2.43
C ILE A 194 10.35 10.54 -2.93
N LEU A 195 9.17 9.92 -2.91
CA LEU A 195 7.94 10.58 -3.35
C LEU A 195 7.31 11.34 -2.19
N VAL A 196 7.00 12.61 -2.43
CA VAL A 196 6.37 13.52 -1.45
C VAL A 196 5.31 14.36 -2.15
N HIS A 197 4.40 14.95 -1.38
CA HIS A 197 3.47 15.95 -1.92
C HIS A 197 4.23 17.12 -2.59
N PRO A 198 3.73 17.73 -3.70
CA PRO A 198 4.38 18.89 -4.32
C PRO A 198 4.62 20.07 -3.37
N GLY A 199 3.71 20.28 -2.41
CA GLY A 199 3.88 21.27 -1.34
C GLY A 199 5.12 21.05 -0.47
N ILE A 200 5.46 19.80 -0.17
CA ILE A 200 6.68 19.44 0.58
C ILE A 200 7.91 19.71 -0.28
N LYS A 201 7.89 19.28 -1.55
CA LYS A 201 8.97 19.58 -2.49
C LYS A 201 9.23 21.08 -2.59
N LYS A 202 8.15 21.88 -2.69
CA LYS A 202 8.25 23.35 -2.70
C LYS A 202 8.87 23.88 -1.41
N LYS A 203 8.40 23.44 -0.24
CA LYS A 203 8.99 23.85 1.04
C LYS A 203 10.49 23.62 1.06
N LEU A 204 10.95 22.43 0.67
CA LEU A 204 12.37 22.11 0.56
C LEU A 204 13.12 23.01 -0.43
N CYS A 205 12.56 23.23 -1.62
CA CYS A 205 13.16 24.12 -2.63
C CYS A 205 13.32 25.56 -2.12
N ASP A 206 12.38 26.05 -1.33
CA ASP A 206 12.41 27.42 -0.79
C ASP A 206 13.40 27.54 0.39
N THR A 207 13.47 26.51 1.26
CA THR A 207 14.17 26.63 2.56
C THR A 207 15.54 25.96 2.65
N VAL A 208 15.84 24.95 1.83
CA VAL A 208 17.14 24.26 1.87
C VAL A 208 18.23 25.19 1.34
N LYS A 209 19.28 25.40 2.12
CA LYS A 209 20.47 26.19 1.76
C LYS A 209 21.70 25.27 1.73
N GLY A 210 22.77 25.69 1.06
CA GLY A 210 23.97 24.87 0.89
C GLY A 210 23.79 23.77 -0.16
N ASP A 211 24.23 22.54 0.14
CA ASP A 211 24.09 21.41 -0.78
C ASP A 211 22.62 21.03 -0.99
N ARG A 212 22.22 21.07 -2.27
CA ARG A 212 20.86 20.81 -2.74
C ARG A 212 20.81 19.65 -3.74
N ALA A 213 21.94 18.98 -4.03
CA ALA A 213 21.99 17.94 -5.06
C ALA A 213 21.00 16.81 -4.77
N TRP A 214 20.87 16.41 -3.51
CA TRP A 214 19.94 15.38 -3.02
C TRP A 214 18.46 15.66 -3.34
N LEU A 215 18.09 16.91 -3.61
CA LEU A 215 16.74 17.25 -4.01
C LEU A 215 16.35 16.57 -5.34
N ASN A 216 17.28 16.19 -6.22
CA ASN A 216 16.98 15.46 -7.45
C ASN A 216 16.18 14.16 -7.20
N LYS A 217 16.43 13.49 -6.06
CA LYS A 217 15.72 12.28 -5.62
C LYS A 217 14.34 12.58 -5.02
N ILE A 218 14.08 13.80 -4.55
CA ILE A 218 12.77 14.19 -4.01
C ILE A 218 11.81 14.49 -5.17
N ARG A 219 10.80 13.62 -5.37
CA ARG A 219 9.88 13.66 -6.51
C ARG A 219 8.46 14.01 -6.04
N PRO A 220 7.85 15.08 -6.58
CA PRO A 220 6.45 15.36 -6.32
C PRO A 220 5.52 14.23 -6.81
N TYR A 221 4.52 13.89 -6.00
CA TYR A 221 3.45 12.97 -6.37
C TYR A 221 2.16 13.31 -5.59
N TRP A 222 0.98 12.96 -6.14
CA TRP A 222 -0.30 13.16 -5.45
C TRP A 222 -0.36 12.42 -4.11
N GLY A 223 -1.07 12.96 -3.11
CA GLY A 223 -1.07 12.40 -1.76
C GLY A 223 0.26 12.69 -1.04
N HIS A 224 0.87 11.68 -0.40
CA HIS A 224 2.21 11.77 0.20
C HIS A 224 2.46 13.02 1.08
N HIS A 225 1.43 13.44 1.83
CA HIS A 225 1.49 14.58 2.75
C HIS A 225 1.52 14.19 4.22
N TYR A 226 1.30 12.92 4.55
CA TYR A 226 1.42 12.38 5.91
C TYR A 226 2.47 11.26 5.99
N HIS A 227 3.04 10.88 4.84
CA HIS A 227 4.17 9.97 4.70
C HIS A 227 4.99 10.40 3.49
N PHE A 228 6.24 9.95 3.43
CA PHE A 228 7.00 9.89 2.18
C PHE A 228 7.19 8.44 1.77
N HIS A 229 7.25 8.23 0.46
CA HIS A 229 7.51 6.92 -0.14
C HIS A 229 8.99 6.84 -0.49
N ILE A 230 9.74 5.94 0.11
CA ILE A 230 11.13 5.65 -0.28
C ILE A 230 11.15 4.54 -1.33
N ARG A 231 11.97 4.71 -2.37
CA ARG A 231 12.22 3.71 -3.40
C ARG A 231 13.70 3.50 -3.59
N ILE A 232 14.13 2.24 -3.51
CA ILE A 232 15.50 1.84 -3.84
C ILE A 232 15.59 1.21 -5.23
N GLY A 233 16.80 1.22 -5.80
CA GLY A 233 17.12 0.58 -7.07
C GLY A 233 17.10 -0.96 -6.99
N CYS A 234 17.17 -1.61 -8.15
CA CYS A 234 17.29 -3.06 -8.24
C CYS A 234 18.57 -3.54 -7.55
N GLN A 235 18.43 -4.57 -6.72
CA GLN A 235 19.53 -5.08 -5.88
C GLN A 235 20.22 -6.30 -6.50
N PRO A 236 21.48 -6.58 -6.13
CA PRO A 236 22.17 -7.81 -6.53
C PRO A 236 21.33 -9.06 -6.22
N GLY A 237 21.44 -10.09 -7.07
CA GLY A 237 20.62 -11.30 -6.96
C GLY A 237 19.21 -11.19 -7.56
N SER A 238 18.86 -10.05 -8.19
CA SER A 238 17.55 -9.80 -8.80
C SER A 238 17.61 -9.64 -10.34
N PRO A 239 17.99 -10.68 -11.12
CA PRO A 239 18.21 -10.56 -12.57
C PRO A 239 16.94 -10.20 -13.37
N GLY A 240 15.75 -10.46 -12.82
CA GLY A 240 14.47 -10.08 -13.43
C GLY A 240 13.96 -8.71 -13.02
N CYS A 241 14.70 -7.94 -12.21
CA CYS A 241 14.30 -6.62 -11.75
C CYS A 241 14.52 -5.57 -12.83
N ARG A 242 13.56 -4.67 -13.02
CA ARG A 242 13.61 -3.60 -14.01
C ARG A 242 13.69 -2.23 -13.35
N SER A 243 14.79 -1.53 -13.60
CA SER A 243 15.01 -0.17 -13.10
C SER A 243 14.08 0.86 -13.74
N GLN A 244 13.89 1.99 -13.04
CA GLN A 244 13.32 3.19 -13.63
C GLN A 244 14.41 4.03 -14.30
N LYS A 245 14.03 4.90 -15.24
CA LYS A 245 14.94 5.95 -15.75
C LYS A 245 15.48 6.77 -14.58
N GLY A 246 16.76 7.10 -14.54
CA GLY A 246 17.31 7.95 -13.46
C GLY A 246 16.63 9.32 -13.35
N THR A 247 16.69 9.93 -12.17
CA THR A 247 16.17 11.30 -11.93
C THR A 247 17.06 12.39 -12.52
N GLY A 248 18.30 12.06 -12.91
CA GLY A 248 19.28 13.02 -13.42
C GLY A 248 19.83 13.92 -12.31
N SER A 249 20.52 15.00 -12.68
CA SER A 249 21.07 15.99 -11.75
C SER A 249 20.13 17.16 -11.45
N ASP A 250 19.03 17.29 -12.20
CA ASP A 250 18.06 18.36 -11.97
C ASP A 250 17.36 18.19 -10.62
N ILE A 251 17.52 19.18 -9.75
CA ILE A 251 16.89 19.24 -8.43
C ILE A 251 15.37 19.42 -8.53
N GLY A 252 14.82 19.76 -9.70
CA GLY A 252 13.38 19.80 -9.97
C GLY A 252 12.64 20.87 -9.18
N CYS A 253 13.26 22.04 -8.98
CA CYS A 253 12.67 23.18 -8.27
C CYS A 253 12.11 24.27 -9.22
N GLY A 254 12.26 24.11 -10.54
CA GLY A 254 11.77 25.05 -11.56
C GLY A 254 10.43 24.63 -12.17
N ASP A 255 10.31 24.69 -13.49
CA ASP A 255 9.06 24.51 -14.23
C ASP A 255 8.37 23.16 -13.97
N ALA A 256 9.15 22.10 -13.79
CA ALA A 256 8.62 20.78 -13.44
C ALA A 256 7.82 20.81 -12.13
N LEU A 257 8.22 21.63 -11.15
CA LEU A 257 7.49 21.82 -9.90
C LEU A 257 6.31 22.79 -10.10
N ASN A 258 6.50 23.86 -10.88
CA ASN A 258 5.42 24.83 -11.17
C ASN A 258 4.22 24.17 -11.86
N TRP A 259 4.44 23.18 -12.73
CA TRP A 259 3.38 22.40 -13.35
C TRP A 259 2.42 21.76 -12.33
N TRP A 260 2.92 21.31 -11.17
CA TRP A 260 2.06 20.73 -10.14
C TRP A 260 1.05 21.74 -9.60
N PHE A 261 1.48 22.97 -9.31
CA PHE A 261 0.59 24.01 -8.79
C PHE A 261 -0.33 24.60 -9.87
N ASN A 262 0.15 24.64 -11.12
CA ASN A 262 -0.58 25.23 -12.24
C ASN A 262 -1.57 24.25 -12.90
N VAL A 263 -1.31 22.95 -12.81
CA VAL A 263 -2.05 21.90 -13.51
C VAL A 263 -2.33 20.72 -12.59
N GLY A 264 -1.30 20.05 -12.07
CA GLY A 264 -1.44 18.73 -11.42
C GLY A 264 -2.32 18.68 -10.17
N LEU A 265 -2.33 19.75 -9.36
CA LEU A 265 -3.11 19.88 -8.13
C LEU A 265 -4.46 20.58 -8.35
N LYS A 266 -4.72 21.12 -9.54
CA LYS A 266 -6.01 21.74 -9.82
C LYS A 266 -7.09 20.67 -9.96
N PRO A 267 -8.33 20.92 -9.47
CA PRO A 267 -9.44 20.00 -9.70
C PRO A 267 -9.61 19.72 -11.20
N PRO A 268 -9.92 18.46 -11.59
CA PRO A 268 -10.23 18.17 -12.97
C PRO A 268 -11.40 19.04 -13.42
N LYS A 269 -11.33 19.55 -14.66
CA LYS A 269 -12.44 20.30 -15.25
C LYS A 269 -13.70 19.42 -15.20
N PRO A 270 -14.89 19.96 -14.85
CA PRO A 270 -16.13 19.20 -14.89
C PRO A 270 -16.30 18.58 -16.28
N SER A 271 -16.19 17.25 -16.37
CA SER A 271 -16.44 16.54 -17.62
C SER A 271 -17.94 16.47 -17.87
N LYS A 272 -18.39 16.70 -19.11
CA LYS A 272 -19.73 16.28 -19.54
C LYS A 272 -19.85 14.78 -19.24
N LYS A 273 -20.90 14.36 -18.52
CA LYS A 273 -21.14 12.94 -18.19
C LYS A 273 -20.99 12.13 -19.49
N PRO A 274 -20.09 11.13 -19.54
CA PRO A 274 -20.01 10.25 -20.69
C PRO A 274 -21.39 9.65 -20.95
N SER A 275 -21.84 9.65 -22.21
CA SER A 275 -23.13 9.07 -22.59
C SER A 275 -23.20 7.55 -22.36
N LYS A 276 -22.06 6.91 -22.09
CA LYS A 276 -21.96 5.48 -21.78
C LYS A 276 -20.98 5.27 -20.62
N PRO A 277 -21.31 4.39 -19.64
CA PRO A 277 -20.35 3.99 -18.60
C PRO A 277 -19.06 3.47 -19.25
N ALA A 278 -17.91 3.97 -18.79
CA ALA A 278 -16.63 3.44 -19.25
C ALA A 278 -16.54 1.96 -18.87
N LYS A 279 -16.14 1.10 -19.82
CA LYS A 279 -15.90 -0.32 -19.51
C LYS A 279 -14.83 -0.44 -18.42
N PRO A 280 -15.03 -1.29 -17.39
CA PRO A 280 -14.00 -1.53 -16.38
C PRO A 280 -12.69 -1.97 -17.05
N LYS A 281 -11.57 -1.40 -16.62
CA LYS A 281 -10.26 -1.87 -17.07
C LYS A 281 -10.09 -3.34 -16.63
N PRO A 282 -9.63 -4.25 -17.52
CA PRO A 282 -9.33 -5.62 -17.13
C PRO A 282 -8.38 -5.66 -15.93
N GLN A 283 -8.65 -6.57 -14.99
CA GLN A 283 -7.75 -6.76 -13.84
C GLN A 283 -6.50 -7.51 -14.28
N LEU A 284 -5.35 -7.17 -13.69
CA LEU A 284 -4.10 -7.87 -13.92
C LEU A 284 -4.19 -9.29 -13.37
N THR A 285 -4.07 -10.29 -14.24
CA THR A 285 -4.05 -11.72 -13.92
C THR A 285 -2.60 -12.20 -13.74
N LEU A 286 -2.42 -13.44 -13.26
CA LEU A 286 -1.08 -14.01 -13.09
C LEU A 286 -0.34 -14.18 -14.42
N SER A 287 -1.04 -14.53 -15.50
CA SER A 287 -0.49 -14.60 -16.86
C SER A 287 0.05 -13.26 -17.36
N GLY A 288 -0.45 -12.15 -16.82
CA GLY A 288 0.05 -10.81 -17.11
C GLY A 288 1.28 -10.40 -16.29
N MET A 289 1.72 -11.17 -15.29
CA MET A 289 2.87 -10.89 -14.41
C MET A 289 4.19 -11.42 -15.01
N PRO A 290 5.37 -11.02 -14.51
CA PRO A 290 6.63 -11.69 -14.86
C PRO A 290 6.57 -13.20 -14.58
N ASP A 291 7.14 -14.03 -15.45
CA ASP A 291 7.03 -15.51 -15.36
C ASP A 291 7.47 -16.08 -14.00
N ALA A 292 8.51 -15.50 -13.41
CA ALA A 292 9.02 -15.87 -12.08
C ALA A 292 7.93 -15.78 -10.98
N CYS A 293 6.91 -14.93 -11.16
CA CYS A 293 5.88 -14.69 -10.15
C CYS A 293 4.95 -15.88 -9.93
N ALA A 294 4.73 -16.72 -10.94
CA ALA A 294 4.01 -17.98 -10.76
C ALA A 294 4.82 -18.95 -9.87
N ALA A 295 6.13 -19.01 -10.05
CA ALA A 295 7.02 -19.83 -9.22
C ALA A 295 7.09 -19.30 -7.78
N VAL A 296 7.21 -17.99 -7.61
CA VAL A 296 7.20 -17.34 -6.29
C VAL A 296 5.92 -17.65 -5.52
N LEU A 297 4.75 -17.61 -6.15
CA LEU A 297 3.48 -17.96 -5.50
C LEU A 297 3.39 -19.43 -5.08
N LYS A 298 3.97 -20.35 -5.87
CA LYS A 298 3.92 -21.79 -5.61
C LYS A 298 5.01 -22.30 -4.67
N ALA A 299 6.07 -21.52 -4.45
CA ALA A 299 7.19 -21.92 -3.62
C ALA A 299 6.76 -22.25 -2.17
N PRO A 300 7.45 -23.19 -1.49
CA PRO A 300 7.24 -23.46 -0.06
C PRO A 300 7.34 -22.19 0.78
N ALA A 301 6.64 -22.12 1.91
CA ALA A 301 6.72 -20.97 2.80
C ALA A 301 7.94 -21.06 3.74
N LYS A 302 8.57 -19.92 4.01
CA LYS A 302 9.50 -19.76 5.14
C LYS A 302 8.71 -19.25 6.35
N SER A 303 8.97 -19.78 7.55
CA SER A 303 8.29 -19.32 8.77
C SER A 303 8.58 -17.84 9.04
N ALA A 304 7.66 -17.17 9.75
CA ALA A 304 7.82 -15.75 10.07
C ALA A 304 9.12 -15.47 10.84
N ASP A 305 9.44 -16.28 11.86
CA ASP A 305 10.63 -16.10 12.71
C ASP A 305 11.94 -16.30 11.95
N ALA A 306 11.96 -17.25 11.01
CA ALA A 306 13.10 -17.51 10.15
C ALA A 306 13.25 -16.46 9.04
N ALA A 307 12.17 -15.77 8.69
CA ALA A 307 12.15 -14.70 7.70
C ALA A 307 12.28 -13.30 8.30
N GLU A 308 12.29 -13.15 9.63
CA GLU A 308 12.55 -11.87 10.26
C GLU A 308 14.02 -11.47 10.10
N PHE A 309 14.24 -10.24 9.65
CA PHE A 309 15.56 -9.68 9.41
C PHE A 309 16.36 -9.64 10.72
N LYS A 310 17.60 -10.14 10.66
CA LYS A 310 18.48 -10.24 11.82
C LYS A 310 19.28 -8.95 11.95
N SER A 311 18.66 -7.95 12.55
CA SER A 311 19.29 -6.66 12.82
C SER A 311 20.32 -6.74 13.93
N SER A 312 21.51 -6.16 13.69
CA SER A 312 22.49 -5.93 14.76
C SER A 312 22.03 -4.84 15.73
N LEU A 313 21.15 -3.92 15.31
CA LEU A 313 20.62 -2.86 16.18
C LEU A 313 19.71 -3.39 17.29
N LEU A 314 19.23 -4.63 17.16
CA LEU A 314 18.43 -5.27 18.20
C LEU A 314 19.28 -5.84 19.34
N GLN A 315 20.61 -5.87 19.21
CA GLN A 315 21.48 -6.38 20.27
C GLN A 315 21.35 -5.51 21.53
N GLY A 316 20.86 -6.10 22.62
CA GLY A 316 20.60 -5.39 23.89
C GLY A 316 19.30 -4.59 23.90
N PHE A 317 18.51 -4.60 22.83
CA PHE A 317 17.18 -4.03 22.78
C PHE A 317 16.11 -5.11 23.00
N ALA A 318 15.19 -4.86 23.93
CA ALA A 318 14.01 -5.68 24.13
C ALA A 318 12.77 -4.79 24.07
N ALA A 319 11.91 -5.04 23.08
CA ALA A 319 10.60 -4.41 23.04
C ALA A 319 9.66 -5.07 24.06
N PRO A 320 8.70 -4.31 24.62
CA PRO A 320 7.61 -4.91 25.39
C PRO A 320 6.87 -5.96 24.55
N ALA A 321 6.42 -7.04 25.19
CA ALA A 321 5.59 -8.02 24.53
C ALA A 321 4.33 -7.35 23.95
N MET A 322 4.03 -7.68 22.70
CA MET A 322 2.87 -7.15 21.99
C MET A 322 1.81 -8.23 21.87
N ASP A 323 0.57 -7.89 22.20
CA ASP A 323 -0.60 -8.76 21.99
C ASP A 323 -0.96 -8.82 20.49
N MET A 324 -0.16 -9.58 19.75
CA MET A 324 -0.35 -9.86 18.33
C MET A 324 -1.31 -11.03 18.16
N PRO A 325 -2.23 -10.99 17.18
CA PRO A 325 -3.02 -12.16 16.83
C PRO A 325 -2.13 -13.36 16.49
N ALA A 326 -2.46 -14.54 17.04
CA ALA A 326 -1.69 -15.77 16.80
C ALA A 326 -1.64 -16.20 15.33
N ARG A 327 -2.60 -15.75 14.51
CA ARG A 327 -2.63 -15.96 13.06
C ARG A 327 -2.93 -14.64 12.35
N VAL A 328 -2.21 -14.41 11.27
CA VAL A 328 -2.50 -13.29 10.35
C VAL A 328 -3.71 -13.67 9.50
N ASP A 329 -4.76 -12.85 9.55
CA ASP A 329 -5.85 -12.91 8.58
C ASP A 329 -5.42 -12.16 7.30
N PRO A 330 -5.25 -12.83 6.14
CA PRO A 330 -4.84 -12.17 4.91
C PRO A 330 -5.85 -11.12 4.40
N LEU A 331 -7.10 -11.15 4.87
CA LEU A 331 -8.14 -10.22 4.46
C LEU A 331 -8.34 -9.05 5.45
N ALA A 332 -7.65 -9.03 6.59
CA ALA A 332 -7.75 -7.96 7.59
C ALA A 332 -7.42 -6.56 7.00
N VAL A 333 -6.63 -6.52 5.93
CA VAL A 333 -6.34 -5.28 5.20
C VAL A 333 -7.58 -4.61 4.61
N LEU A 334 -8.64 -5.38 4.28
CA LEU A 334 -9.89 -4.88 3.72
C LEU A 334 -10.72 -4.11 4.75
N SER A 335 -10.56 -4.42 6.04
CA SER A 335 -11.21 -3.72 7.16
C SER A 335 -10.28 -2.75 7.89
N SER A 336 -9.02 -2.63 7.45
CA SER A 336 -8.05 -1.71 8.07
C SER A 336 -8.51 -0.26 7.97
N LYS A 337 -8.34 0.49 9.07
CA LYS A 337 -8.68 1.92 9.09
C LYS A 337 -7.82 2.71 8.09
N PRO A 338 -8.34 3.81 7.54
CA PRO A 338 -7.53 4.77 6.79
C PRO A 338 -6.25 5.13 7.54
N ILE A 339 -5.14 5.29 6.83
CA ILE A 339 -3.88 5.73 7.44
C ILE A 339 -4.01 7.18 7.87
N GLU A 340 -4.53 8.03 7.00
CA GLU A 340 -4.73 9.46 7.29
C GLU A 340 -5.95 9.70 8.17
N ALA A 341 -5.85 10.67 9.07
CA ALA A 341 -6.98 11.14 9.84
C ALA A 341 -8.07 11.69 8.90
N ALA A 342 -9.28 11.15 9.00
CA ALA A 342 -10.41 11.68 8.25
C ALA A 342 -10.64 13.14 8.67
N SER A 343 -10.69 14.06 7.70
CA SER A 343 -11.26 15.37 7.98
C SER A 343 -12.74 15.18 8.36
N SER A 344 -13.26 15.96 9.32
CA SER A 344 -14.65 15.88 9.79
C SER A 344 -15.70 15.94 8.67
N SER A 345 -15.35 16.45 7.48
CA SER A 345 -16.19 16.48 6.28
C SER A 345 -16.14 15.21 5.41
N SER A 346 -15.13 14.35 5.55
CA SER A 346 -14.93 13.16 4.70
C SER A 346 -15.78 11.95 5.15
N ALA A 347 -16.18 11.91 6.42
CA ALA A 347 -16.99 10.83 6.98
C ALA A 347 -18.39 10.74 6.33
N LEU A 348 -18.96 11.86 5.89
CA LEU A 348 -20.26 11.86 5.20
C LEU A 348 -20.19 11.36 3.74
N SER A 349 -19.07 11.56 3.05
CA SER A 349 -18.92 11.18 1.64
C SER A 349 -18.69 9.68 1.46
N VAL A 350 -17.97 9.04 2.39
CA VAL A 350 -17.70 7.60 2.34
C VAL A 350 -18.93 6.81 2.74
N ALA A 351 -19.70 7.26 3.75
CA ALA A 351 -20.95 6.63 4.15
C ALA A 351 -22.01 6.64 3.03
N GLY A 352 -22.11 7.74 2.27
CA GLY A 352 -23.05 7.83 1.13
C GLY A 352 -22.72 6.92 -0.05
N SER A 353 -21.43 6.63 -0.28
CA SER A 353 -20.99 5.78 -1.39
C SER A 353 -21.14 4.28 -1.11
N VAL A 354 -21.08 3.88 0.17
CA VAL A 354 -21.24 2.48 0.59
C VAL A 354 -22.73 2.09 0.65
N LEU A 355 -23.62 2.98 1.09
CA LEU A 355 -25.06 2.69 1.09
C LEU A 355 -25.64 2.58 -0.33
N SER A 356 -25.16 3.38 -1.28
CA SER A 356 -25.67 3.33 -2.66
C SER A 356 -25.28 2.04 -3.40
N ALA A 357 -24.23 1.34 -2.96
CA ALA A 357 -23.81 0.06 -3.52
C ALA A 357 -24.55 -1.16 -2.91
N MET A 358 -25.27 -1.00 -1.79
CA MET A 358 -25.97 -2.10 -1.11
C MET A 358 -27.48 -2.12 -1.36
N SER A 359 -28.04 -1.11 -2.03
CA SER A 359 -29.50 -1.01 -2.31
C SER A 359 -29.90 -1.35 -3.75
N ALA A 360 -28.98 -1.84 -4.59
CA ALA A 360 -29.28 -2.18 -5.99
C ALA A 360 -29.67 -3.65 -6.24
N ASP A 361 -29.82 -4.48 -5.19
CA ASP A 361 -30.12 -5.92 -5.31
C ASP A 361 -31.38 -6.37 -4.53
N ARG A 362 -32.48 -5.60 -4.59
CA ARG A 362 -33.83 -6.14 -4.30
C ARG A 362 -34.89 -5.56 -5.26
N LEU A 363 -35.31 -6.46 -6.15
CA LEU A 363 -36.44 -6.49 -7.11
C LEU A 363 -37.81 -6.18 -6.44
N PRO A 364 -38.92 -5.94 -7.18
CA PRO A 364 -39.35 -6.59 -8.44
C PRO A 364 -38.82 -5.99 -9.73
#